data_AF-A0A816YQW0-F1
#
_entry.id   AF-A0A816YQW0-F1
#
_cell.length_a   1.000
_cell.length_b   1.000
_cell.length_c   1.000
_cell.angle_alpha   90.00
_cell.angle_beta   90.00
_cell.angle_gamma   90.00
#
_symmetry.space_group_name_H-M   'P 1'
#
loop_
_entity.id
_entity.type
_entity.pdbx_description
1 polymer ?
#
loop_
_entity_poly.entity_id
_entity_poly.type
_entity_poly.pdbx_seq_one_letter_code
_entity_poly.pdbx_strand_id
1 'polypeptide(L)'
;MKQTTVEQVFTIQKTLTNDQSNIVKDLIADLICTDIRPFSIIEDNGLRLLIQECIRLGSLYGNVDVNDILRGRTTISNHIYRLANSSRSQMKLLLQEPFENRCLSISPNFWTDQYRQISYLGTTVTFVDSDDHYHTIDLFL
;
A
#
# COMPACT_ATOMS: atom_id res chain seq x y z
N MET A 1 25.81 -23.21 -24.69
CA MET A 1 25.15 -23.11 -23.37
C MET A 1 26.00 -22.24 -22.46
N LYS A 2 25.57 -21.02 -22.14
CA LYS A 2 26.23 -20.20 -21.11
C LYS A 2 25.62 -20.58 -19.77
N GLN A 3 26.42 -21.12 -18.85
CA GLN A 3 26.02 -21.33 -17.47
C GLN A 3 25.95 -19.97 -16.78
N THR A 4 24.74 -19.56 -16.41
CA THR A 4 24.54 -18.41 -15.52
C THR A 4 24.74 -18.91 -14.11
N THR A 5 25.89 -18.58 -13.51
CA THR A 5 26.15 -18.81 -12.10
C THR A 5 25.24 -17.89 -11.29
N VAL A 6 24.22 -18.44 -10.65
CA VAL A 6 23.36 -17.70 -9.71
C VAL A 6 24.14 -17.62 -8.40
N GLU A 7 24.76 -16.47 -8.13
CA GLU A 7 25.32 -16.18 -6.82
C GLU A 7 24.15 -16.12 -5.81
N GLN A 8 24.02 -17.18 -5.00
CA GLN A 8 23.15 -17.15 -3.83
C GLN A 8 23.74 -16.16 -2.83
N VAL A 9 23.22 -14.94 -2.82
CA VAL A 9 23.51 -13.95 -1.79
C VAL A 9 22.88 -14.45 -0.48
N PHE A 10 23.71 -15.02 0.40
CA PHE A 10 23.29 -15.36 1.76
C PHE A 10 23.04 -14.08 2.54
N THR A 11 21.77 -13.72 2.73
CA THR A 11 21.38 -12.58 3.56
C THR A 11 21.49 -12.96 5.03
N ILE A 12 22.64 -12.69 5.65
CA ILE A 12 22.78 -12.83 7.10
C ILE A 12 21.94 -11.74 7.77
N GLN A 13 20.86 -12.13 8.45
CA GLN A 13 20.04 -11.20 9.22
C GLN A 13 20.78 -10.81 10.50
N LYS A 14 21.26 -9.56 10.54
CA LYS A 14 21.97 -9.02 11.71
C LYS A 14 20.96 -8.47 12.71
N THR A 15 21.16 -8.78 13.99
CA THR A 15 20.41 -8.20 15.10
C THR A 15 21.04 -6.89 15.55
N LEU A 16 20.21 -5.90 15.85
CA LEU A 16 20.65 -4.61 16.39
C LEU A 16 21.20 -4.78 17.81
N THR A 17 22.18 -3.96 18.18
CA THR A 17 22.63 -3.84 19.58
C THR A 17 21.60 -3.05 20.40
N ASN A 18 21.73 -3.07 21.73
CA ASN A 18 20.85 -2.29 22.61
C ASN A 18 20.92 -0.78 22.33
N ASP A 19 22.12 -0.25 22.11
CA ASP A 19 22.31 1.18 21.83
C ASP A 19 21.67 1.58 20.49
N GLN A 20 21.86 0.76 19.45
CA GLN A 20 21.20 0.96 18.16
C GLN A 20 19.68 0.85 18.27
N SER A 21 19.19 -0.08 19.08
CA SER A 21 17.76 -0.23 19.37
C SER A 21 17.19 1.02 20.03
N ASN A 22 17.91 1.63 20.98
CA ASN A 22 17.47 2.86 21.63
C ASN A 22 17.43 4.05 20.65
N ILE A 23 18.43 4.21 19.79
CA ILE A 23 18.42 5.23 18.73
C ILE A 23 17.18 5.07 17.83
N VAL A 24 16.85 3.84 17.43
CA VAL A 24 15.65 3.58 16.62
C VAL A 24 14.37 3.95 17.36
N LYS A 25 14.28 3.65 18.66
CA LYS A 25 13.11 4.04 19.48
C LYS A 25 12.94 5.54 19.57
N ASP A 26 14.02 6.29 19.74
CA ASP A 26 13.99 7.74 19.81
C ASP A 26 13.53 8.34 18.47
N LEU A 27 14.06 7.85 17.34
CA LEU A 27 13.62 8.28 16.01
C LEU A 27 12.15 7.95 15.72
N ILE A 28 11.65 6.81 16.22
CA ILE A 28 10.22 6.46 16.12
C ILE A 28 9.38 7.41 16.98
N ALA A 29 9.83 7.75 18.19
CA ALA A 29 9.14 8.71 19.05
C ALA A 29 9.08 10.08 18.36
N ASP A 30 10.16 10.53 17.73
CA ASP A 30 10.19 11.78 16.98
C ASP A 30 9.24 11.78 15.78
N LEU A 31 9.18 10.67 15.01
CA LEU A 31 8.21 10.50 13.92
C LEU A 31 6.76 10.65 14.41
N ILE A 32 6.45 10.07 15.57
CA ILE A 32 5.09 10.07 16.11
C ILE A 32 4.74 11.46 16.66
N CYS A 33 5.60 12.01 17.50
CA CYS A 33 5.35 13.26 18.22
C CYS A 33 5.47 14.49 17.32
N THR A 34 6.48 14.54 16.44
CA THR A 34 6.76 15.71 15.60
C THR A 34 5.77 15.79 14.44
N ASP A 35 5.50 14.67 13.76
CA ASP A 35 4.59 14.64 12.61
C ASP A 35 3.14 14.34 12.98
N ILE A 36 2.82 14.24 14.28
CA ILE A 36 1.48 13.97 14.83
C ILE A 36 0.89 12.73 14.15
N ARG A 37 1.64 11.62 14.18
CA ARG A 37 1.19 10.33 13.62
C ARG A 37 0.55 9.48 14.70
N PRO A 38 -0.43 8.64 14.36
CA PRO A 38 -0.96 7.67 15.32
C PRO A 38 0.11 6.63 15.66
N PHE A 39 0.10 6.13 16.90
CA PHE A 39 1.00 5.05 17.32
C PHE A 39 0.88 3.81 16.44
N SER A 40 -0.28 3.54 15.84
CA SER A 40 -0.50 2.40 14.95
C SER A 40 0.37 2.43 13.68
N ILE A 41 0.97 3.57 13.32
CA ILE A 41 1.78 3.67 12.08
C ILE A 41 2.96 2.69 12.05
N ILE A 42 3.50 2.32 13.21
CA ILE A 42 4.61 1.34 13.29
C ILE A 42 4.14 -0.11 13.06
N GLU A 43 2.84 -0.35 13.16
CA GLU A 43 2.22 -1.65 12.90
C GLU A 43 1.80 -1.78 11.43
N ASP A 44 1.63 -0.66 10.72
CA ASP A 44 1.20 -0.62 9.32
C ASP A 44 2.16 -1.38 8.39
N ASN A 45 1.60 -2.34 7.66
CA ASN A 45 2.36 -3.14 6.69
C ASN A 45 3.01 -2.27 5.59
N GLY A 46 2.34 -1.19 5.17
CA GLY A 46 2.85 -0.28 4.16
C GLY A 46 4.18 0.39 4.58
N LEU A 47 4.27 0.85 5.84
CA LEU A 47 5.51 1.44 6.35
C LEU A 47 6.62 0.39 6.47
N ARG A 48 6.30 -0.82 6.93
CA ARG A 48 7.26 -1.92 7.06
C ARG A 48 7.87 -2.31 5.71
N LEU A 49 7.03 -2.46 4.69
CA LEU A 49 7.47 -2.75 3.32
C LEU A 49 8.38 -1.65 2.77
N LEU A 50 8.01 -0.38 2.99
CA LEU A 50 8.82 0.76 2.57
C LEU A 50 10.20 0.76 3.26
N ILE A 51 10.25 0.63 4.60
CA ILE A 51 11.50 0.61 5.35
C ILE A 51 12.38 -0.57 4.91
N GLN A 52 11.79 -1.75 4.73
CA GLN A 52 12.52 -2.93 4.28
C GLN A 52 13.13 -2.73 2.89
N GLU A 53 12.42 -2.05 1.99
CA GLU A 53 12.93 -1.68 0.67
C GLU A 53 14.04 -0.63 0.77
N CYS A 54 13.94 0.36 1.65
CA CYS A 54 15.02 1.31 1.92
C CYS A 54 16.29 0.61 2.44
N ILE A 55 16.14 -0.36 3.36
CA ILE A 55 17.26 -1.17 3.86
C ILE A 55 17.90 -1.98 2.71
N ARG A 56 17.08 -2.56 1.82
CA ARG A 56 17.55 -3.30 0.64
C ARG A 56 18.34 -2.38 -0.29
N LEU A 57 17.84 -1.18 -0.58
CA LEU A 57 18.53 -0.19 -1.40
C LEU A 57 19.85 0.25 -0.77
N GLY A 58 19.87 0.51 0.54
CA GLY A 58 21.11 0.84 1.27
C GLY A 58 22.12 -0.30 1.29
N SER A 59 21.66 -1.55 1.34
CA SER A 59 22.53 -2.74 1.23
C SER A 59 23.18 -2.87 -0.15
N LEU A 60 22.46 -2.52 -1.22
CA LEU A 60 22.94 -2.65 -2.60
C LEU A 60 23.80 -1.48 -3.06
N TYR A 61 23.41 -0.25 -2.70
CA TYR A 61 24.00 0.98 -3.22
C TYR A 61 24.83 1.74 -2.17
N GLY A 62 24.82 1.30 -0.91
CA GLY A 62 25.54 1.95 0.18
C GLY A 62 24.85 3.24 0.63
N ASN A 63 25.59 4.33 0.63
CA ASN A 63 25.08 5.64 1.08
C ASN A 63 24.18 6.26 0.00
N VAL A 64 22.87 6.18 0.19
CA VAL A 64 21.84 6.75 -0.70
C VAL A 64 21.23 7.98 -0.07
N ASP A 65 21.08 9.07 -0.83
CA ASP A 65 20.44 10.29 -0.35
C ASP A 65 18.94 10.05 -0.10
N VAL A 66 18.41 10.58 1.01
CA VAL A 66 17.02 10.39 1.39
C VAL A 66 16.05 11.01 0.37
N ASN A 67 16.43 12.09 -0.31
CA ASN A 67 15.59 12.75 -1.33
C ASN A 67 15.56 11.98 -2.66
N ASP A 68 16.50 11.05 -2.86
CA ASP A 68 16.44 10.11 -3.98
C ASP A 68 15.42 8.98 -3.73
N ILE A 69 15.13 8.69 -2.47
CA ILE A 69 14.14 7.69 -2.07
C ILE A 69 12.77 8.34 -1.88
N LEU A 70 12.70 9.36 -1.03
CA LEU A 70 11.46 10.06 -0.70
C LEU A 70 11.14 11.09 -1.78
N ARG A 71 10.08 10.81 -2.54
CA ARG A 71 9.59 11.74 -3.57
C ARG A 71 8.61 12.74 -2.99
N GLY A 72 8.59 13.93 -3.58
CA GLY A 72 7.67 14.99 -3.18
C GLY A 72 6.20 14.59 -3.31
N ARG A 73 5.34 15.26 -2.53
CA ARG A 73 3.89 15.01 -2.44
C ARG A 73 3.22 14.92 -3.81
N THR A 74 3.52 15.85 -4.71
CA THR A 74 2.92 15.90 -6.05
C THR A 74 3.27 14.67 -6.88
N THR A 75 4.52 14.21 -6.80
CA THR A 75 4.98 13.01 -7.52
C THR A 75 4.26 11.76 -7.03
N ILE A 76 4.16 11.59 -5.71
CA ILE A 76 3.43 10.45 -5.10
C ILE A 76 1.94 10.53 -5.43
N SER A 77 1.32 11.70 -5.34
CA SER A 77 -0.09 11.91 -5.67
C SER A 77 -0.38 11.53 -7.13
N ASN A 78 0.42 12.02 -8.07
CA ASN A 78 0.30 11.67 -9.49
C ASN A 78 0.48 10.15 -9.72
N HIS A 79 1.40 9.53 -8.99
CA HIS A 79 1.61 8.09 -9.06
C HIS A 79 0.39 7.31 -8.55
N ILE A 80 -0.20 7.72 -7.42
CA ILE A 80 -1.43 7.13 -6.86
C ILE A 80 -2.57 7.24 -7.87
N TYR A 81 -2.79 8.42 -8.48
CA TYR A 81 -3.84 8.57 -9.50
C TYR A 81 -3.64 7.65 -10.70
N ARG A 82 -2.38 7.47 -11.14
CA ARG A 82 -2.08 6.54 -12.23
C ARG A 82 -2.37 5.09 -11.84
N LEU A 83 -2.00 4.68 -10.63
CA LEU A 83 -2.31 3.35 -10.12
C LEU A 83 -3.82 3.14 -10.00
N ALA A 84 -4.55 4.11 -9.44
CA ALA A 84 -6.01 4.05 -9.33
C ALA A 84 -6.69 3.92 -10.69
N ASN A 85 -6.24 4.67 -11.70
CA ASN A 85 -6.76 4.55 -13.08
C ASN A 85 -6.47 3.18 -13.70
N SER A 86 -5.30 2.60 -13.44
CA SER A 86 -4.96 1.25 -13.86
C SER A 86 -5.88 0.22 -13.20
N SER A 87 -6.07 0.31 -11.89
CA SER A 87 -6.96 -0.57 -11.12
C SER A 87 -8.42 -0.45 -11.59
N ARG A 88 -8.91 0.77 -11.86
CA ARG A 88 -10.25 1.00 -12.42
C ARG A 88 -10.41 0.36 -13.79
N SER A 89 -9.36 0.38 -14.62
CA SER A 89 -9.38 -0.26 -15.94
C SER A 89 -9.46 -1.78 -15.81
N GLN A 90 -8.70 -2.37 -14.89
CA GLN A 90 -8.77 -3.81 -14.59
C GLN A 90 -10.13 -4.22 -14.02
N MET A 91 -10.66 -3.42 -13.09
CA MET A 91 -11.98 -3.63 -12.49
C MET A 91 -13.10 -3.57 -13.53
N LYS A 92 -13.02 -2.64 -14.50
CA LYS A 92 -13.99 -2.56 -15.59
C LYS A 92 -14.01 -3.84 -16.43
N LEU A 93 -12.86 -4.46 -16.69
CA LEU A 93 -12.77 -5.73 -17.39
C LEU A 93 -13.38 -6.87 -16.57
N LEU A 94 -13.09 -6.90 -15.27
CA LEU A 94 -13.63 -7.91 -14.35
C LEU A 94 -15.16 -7.84 -14.24
N LEU A 95 -15.72 -6.63 -14.19
CA LEU A 95 -17.16 -6.41 -14.02
C LEU A 95 -17.96 -6.56 -15.34
N GLN A 96 -17.29 -6.70 -16.49
CA GLN A 96 -17.95 -6.72 -17.78
C GLN A 96 -18.88 -7.94 -17.95
N GLU A 97 -18.35 -9.15 -17.72
CA GLU A 97 -19.12 -10.40 -17.87
C GLU A 97 -20.29 -10.47 -16.87
N PRO A 98 -20.10 -10.19 -15.57
CA PRO A 98 -21.21 -10.18 -14.62
C PRO A 98 -22.28 -9.12 -14.94
N PHE A 99 -21.87 -7.97 -15.49
CA PHE A 99 -22.78 -6.92 -15.92
C PHE A 99 -23.63 -7.36 -17.12
N GLU A 100 -23.00 -7.95 -18.14
CA GLU A 100 -23.67 -8.45 -19.35
C GLU A 100 -24.67 -9.58 -19.00
N ASN A 101 -24.31 -10.43 -18.04
CA ASN A 101 -25.15 -11.53 -17.55
C ASN A 101 -26.21 -11.11 -16.51
N ARG A 102 -26.26 -9.82 -16.13
CA ARG A 102 -27.18 -9.29 -15.10
C ARG A 102 -27.01 -9.97 -13.74
N CYS A 103 -25.78 -10.38 -13.42
CA CYS A 103 -25.40 -11.07 -12.20
C CYS A 103 -24.70 -10.15 -11.18
N LEU A 104 -24.83 -8.83 -11.35
CA LEU A 104 -24.31 -7.83 -10.43
C LEU A 104 -25.37 -7.37 -9.44
N SER A 105 -25.01 -7.32 -8.16
CA SER A 105 -25.74 -6.58 -7.15
C SER A 105 -24.92 -5.36 -6.70
N ILE A 106 -25.59 -4.25 -6.48
CA ILE A 106 -24.96 -3.00 -6.04
C ILE A 106 -25.54 -2.62 -4.68
N SER A 107 -24.66 -2.47 -3.70
CA SER A 107 -25.00 -2.13 -2.31
C SER A 107 -24.49 -0.72 -2.02
N PRO A 108 -25.34 0.32 -2.13
CA PRO A 108 -24.97 1.67 -1.71
C PRO A 108 -24.97 1.76 -0.18
N ASN A 109 -23.91 2.34 0.38
CA ASN A 109 -23.78 2.63 1.80
C ASN A 109 -23.69 4.14 2.01
N PHE A 110 -24.64 4.72 2.72
CA PHE A 110 -24.70 6.15 3.00
C PHE A 110 -24.40 6.40 4.47
N TRP A 111 -23.52 7.37 4.74
CA TRP A 111 -23.33 7.89 6.09
C TRP A 111 -23.00 9.37 6.05
N THR A 112 -23.29 10.06 7.15
CA THR A 112 -22.98 11.48 7.30
C THR A 112 -22.05 11.65 8.49
N ASP A 113 -20.91 12.28 8.26
CA ASP A 113 -20.05 12.79 9.32
C ASP A 113 -20.66 14.08 9.87
N GLN A 114 -21.24 13.99 11.07
CA GLN A 114 -21.91 15.11 11.74
C GLN A 114 -20.93 16.21 12.19
N TYR A 115 -19.64 15.89 12.38
CA TYR A 115 -18.67 16.91 12.76
C TYR A 115 -18.24 17.72 11.53
N ARG A 116 -17.93 17.03 10.44
CA ARG A 116 -17.49 17.68 9.19
C ARG A 116 -18.65 18.19 8.33
N GLN A 117 -19.88 17.80 8.64
CA GLN A 117 -21.08 18.11 7.85
C GLN A 117 -20.94 17.63 6.39
N ILE A 118 -20.33 16.45 6.20
CA ILE A 118 -20.14 15.82 4.89
C ILE A 118 -20.92 14.51 4.84
N SER A 119 -21.72 14.35 3.79
CA SER A 119 -22.35 13.07 3.47
C SER A 119 -21.48 12.28 2.49
N TYR A 120 -21.29 11.01 2.79
CA TYR A 120 -20.51 10.06 2.00
C TYR A 120 -21.42 9.00 1.40
N LEU A 121 -21.03 8.53 0.22
CA LEU A 121 -21.61 7.39 -0.47
C LEU A 121 -20.49 6.40 -0.77
N GLY A 122 -20.54 5.24 -0.11
CA GLY A 122 -19.82 4.04 -0.51
C GLY A 122 -20.68 3.21 -1.47
N THR A 123 -20.07 2.52 -2.41
CA THR A 123 -20.82 1.62 -3.30
C THR A 123 -19.98 0.38 -3.51
N THR A 124 -20.55 -0.74 -3.11
CA THR A 124 -19.93 -2.06 -3.23
C THR A 124 -20.70 -2.84 -4.27
N VAL A 125 -19.97 -3.50 -5.17
CA VAL A 125 -20.53 -4.42 -6.16
C VAL A 125 -20.26 -5.84 -5.70
N THR A 126 -21.27 -6.70 -5.76
CA THR A 126 -21.15 -8.11 -5.43
C THR A 126 -21.65 -8.98 -6.58
N PHE A 127 -20.94 -10.07 -6.83
CA PHE A 127 -21.28 -11.06 -7.86
C PHE A 127 -20.65 -12.41 -7.57
N VAL A 128 -21.13 -13.44 -8.26
CA VAL A 128 -20.54 -14.79 -8.27
C VAL A 128 -19.96 -15.01 -9.65
N ASP A 129 -18.70 -15.44 -9.73
CA ASP A 129 -18.06 -15.75 -11.02
C ASP A 129 -18.44 -17.14 -11.54
N SER A 130 -17.94 -17.50 -12.73
CA SER A 130 -18.19 -18.81 -13.33
C SER A 130 -17.60 -20.00 -12.57
N ASP A 131 -16.67 -19.74 -11.65
CA ASP A 131 -16.02 -20.74 -10.81
C ASP A 131 -16.69 -20.81 -9.41
N ASP A 132 -17.90 -20.27 -9.28
CA ASP A 132 -18.70 -20.17 -8.05
C ASP A 132 -18.01 -19.39 -6.91
N HIS A 133 -17.04 -18.53 -7.21
CA HIS A 133 -16.43 -17.64 -6.22
C HIS A 133 -17.27 -16.39 -6.02
N TYR A 134 -17.55 -16.07 -4.76
CA TYR A 134 -18.20 -14.84 -4.37
C TYR A 134 -17.19 -13.68 -4.30
N HIS A 135 -17.48 -12.63 -5.07
CA HIS A 135 -16.68 -11.40 -5.13
C HIS A 135 -17.43 -10.24 -4.51
N THR A 136 -16.69 -9.39 -3.79
CA THR A 136 -17.16 -8.12 -3.26
C THR A 136 -16.11 -7.06 -3.52
N ILE A 137 -16.50 -5.97 -4.19
CA ILE A 137 -15.57 -4.94 -4.67
C ILE A 137 -16.13 -3.56 -4.36
N ASP A 138 -15.35 -2.73 -3.67
CA ASP A 138 -15.69 -1.32 -3.46
C ASP A 138 -15.30 -0.47 -4.67
N LEU A 139 -16.26 0.30 -5.21
CA LEU A 139 -16.07 1.08 -6.43
C LEU A 139 -15.34 2.42 -6.24
N PHE A 140 -15.20 2.87 -4.99
CA PHE A 140 -14.55 4.13 -4.64
C PHE A 140 -13.17 3.87 -4.05
N LEU A 141 -12.28 3.32 -4.88
CA LEU A 141 -10.82 3.34 -4.67
C LEU A 141 -10.21 4.65 -5.19
#